data_AF-A0A176EZP2-F1
#
_entry.id   AF-A0A176EZP2-F1
#
_cell.length_a   1.000
_cell.length_b   1.000
_cell.length_c   1.000
_cell.angle_alpha   90.00
_cell.angle_beta   90.00
_cell.angle_gamma   90.00
#
_symmetry.space_group_name_H-M   'P 1'
#
loop_
_entity.id
_entity.type
_entity.pdbx_description
1 polymer ?
#
loop_
_entity_poly.entity_id
_entity_poly.type
_entity_poly.pdbx_seq_one_letter_code
_entity_poly.pdbx_strand_id
1 'polypeptide(L)'
;MLTCLSAAPEIAPEDILLVGCLRNEMLRLPAFLEHYRGLGVDRFLLVDNGSGDGSREFLLAQEDVTVFHTSQSYAESECGIV
;
A
#
# COMPACT_ATOMS: atom_id res chain seq x y z
N MET A 1 -10.14 7.24 10.63
CA MET A 1 -8.81 7.78 10.96
C MET A 1 -7.79 6.93 10.21
N LEU A 2 -6.80 7.54 9.56
CA LEU A 2 -5.70 6.82 8.92
C LEU A 2 -4.68 6.41 9.98
N THR A 3 -4.24 5.16 9.99
CA THR A 3 -3.29 4.63 10.98
C THR A 3 -2.13 3.94 10.27
N CYS A 4 -0.89 4.27 10.62
CA CYS A 4 0.29 3.54 10.13
C CYS A 4 0.43 2.22 10.90
N LEU A 5 0.48 1.09 10.20
CA LEU A 5 0.54 -0.25 10.78
C LEU A 5 1.94 -0.87 10.76
N SER A 6 2.84 -0.37 9.92
CA SER A 6 4.22 -0.84 9.85
C SER A 6 5.19 0.25 10.30
N ALA A 7 6.44 -0.15 10.61
CA ALA A 7 7.51 0.83 10.68
C ALA A 7 7.71 1.41 9.28
N ALA A 8 7.93 2.73 9.18
CA ALA A 8 8.35 3.33 7.92
C ALA A 8 9.83 2.98 7.71
N PRO A 9 10.20 2.29 6.62
CA PRO A 9 11.60 2.13 6.26
C PRO A 9 12.19 3.52 5.98
N GLU A 10 13.50 3.67 6.19
CA GLU A 10 14.20 4.91 5.86
C GLU A 10 14.07 5.19 4.35
N ILE A 11 13.61 6.40 4.02
CA ILE A 11 13.41 6.85 2.65
C ILE A 11 14.58 7.76 2.26
N ALA A 12 15.32 7.36 1.23
CA ALA A 12 16.42 8.16 0.69
C ALA A 12 15.91 9.24 -0.27
N PRO A 13 16.63 10.36 -0.46
CA PRO A 13 16.26 11.40 -1.43
C PRO A 13 16.12 10.91 -2.87
N GLU A 14 16.84 9.86 -3.25
CA GLU A 14 16.82 9.23 -4.57
C GLU A 14 15.74 8.15 -4.75
N ASP A 15 15.07 7.71 -3.68
CA ASP A 15 14.08 6.65 -3.74
C ASP A 15 12.89 7.04 -4.63
N ILE A 16 12.52 6.17 -5.55
CA ILE A 16 11.27 6.28 -6.30
C ILE A 16 10.14 5.69 -5.45
N LEU A 17 9.20 6.55 -5.06
CA LEU A 17 8.08 6.17 -4.21
C LEU A 17 6.84 5.85 -5.04
N LEU A 18 6.21 4.71 -4.76
CA LEU A 18 4.85 4.43 -5.21
C LEU A 18 3.87 4.64 -4.07
N VAL A 19 2.88 5.50 -4.28
CA VAL A 19 1.78 5.72 -3.33
C VAL A 19 0.49 5.19 -3.93
N GLY A 20 -0.25 4.39 -3.16
CA GLY A 20 -1.47 3.76 -3.65
C GLY A 20 -2.49 3.47 -2.55
N CYS A 21 -3.75 3.30 -2.95
CA CYS A 21 -4.83 2.82 -2.09
C CYS A 21 -5.39 1.53 -2.70
N LEU A 22 -5.68 0.53 -1.86
CA LEU A 22 -6.23 -0.75 -2.30
C LEU A 22 -7.18 -1.35 -1.29
N ARG A 23 -8.04 -2.24 -1.77
CA ARG A 23 -8.92 -3.05 -0.94
C ARG A 23 -9.15 -4.40 -1.63
N ASN A 24 -8.90 -5.49 -0.92
CA ASN A 24 -9.11 -6.86 -1.39
C ASN A 24 -8.43 -7.16 -2.74
N GLU A 25 -7.13 -6.89 -2.84
CA GLU A 25 -6.35 -7.04 -4.06
C GLU A 25 -5.35 -8.20 -4.01
N MET A 26 -5.49 -9.14 -3.06
CA MET A 26 -4.50 -10.21 -2.83
C MET A 26 -4.21 -11.03 -4.10
N LEU A 27 -5.20 -11.20 -4.98
CA LEU A 27 -5.01 -11.88 -6.26
C LEU A 27 -3.99 -11.19 -7.19
N ARG A 28 -3.91 -9.85 -7.16
CA ARG A 28 -3.07 -9.04 -8.06
C ARG A 28 -1.83 -8.49 -7.38
N LEU A 29 -1.89 -8.32 -6.06
CA LEU A 29 -0.91 -7.60 -5.27
C LEU A 29 0.54 -8.14 -5.39
N PRO A 30 0.79 -9.46 -5.45
CA PRO A 30 2.14 -9.97 -5.64
C PRO A 30 2.76 -9.53 -6.98
N ALA A 31 2.02 -9.71 -8.08
CA ALA A 31 2.46 -9.32 -9.41
C ALA A 31 2.58 -7.79 -9.56
N PHE A 32 1.71 -7.03 -8.89
CA PHE A 32 1.79 -5.58 -8.82
C PHE A 32 3.13 -5.12 -8.21
N LEU A 33 3.49 -5.64 -7.03
CA LEU A 33 4.75 -5.28 -6.38
C LEU A 33 5.96 -5.70 -7.22
N GLU A 34 5.96 -6.92 -7.75
CA GLU A 34 7.02 -7.42 -8.63
C GLU A 34 7.22 -6.51 -9.85
N HIS A 35 6.13 -6.14 -10.52
CA HIS A 35 6.16 -5.28 -11.69
C HIS A 35 6.80 -3.92 -11.39
N TYR A 36 6.35 -3.24 -10.33
CA TYR A 36 6.84 -1.90 -10.00
C TYR A 36 8.27 -1.91 -9.44
N ARG A 37 8.65 -2.95 -8.68
CA ARG A 37 10.06 -3.18 -8.33
C ARG A 37 10.92 -3.32 -9.58
N GLY A 38 10.44 -4.04 -10.60
CA GLY A 38 11.11 -4.17 -11.90
C GLY A 38 11.22 -2.86 -12.70
N LEU A 39 10.34 -1.88 -12.44
CA LEU A 39 10.42 -0.53 -13.02
C LEU A 39 11.33 0.42 -12.24
N GLY A 40 11.89 -0.02 -11.10
CA GLY A 40 12.76 0.78 -10.25
C GLY A 40 12.04 1.53 -9.14
N VAL A 41 10.84 1.11 -8.71
CA VAL A 41 10.23 1.61 -7.48
C VAL A 41 10.99 1.03 -6.28
N ASP A 42 11.48 1.89 -5.39
CA ASP A 42 12.29 1.50 -4.23
C ASP A 42 11.45 1.30 -2.97
N ARG A 43 10.37 2.09 -2.82
CA ARG A 43 9.49 2.09 -1.64
C ARG A 43 8.03 2.21 -2.02
N PHE A 44 7.19 1.52 -1.25
CA PHE A 44 5.74 1.56 -1.41
C PHE A 44 5.09 2.15 -0.18
N LEU A 45 4.21 3.13 -0.36
CA LEU A 45 3.36 3.72 0.68
C LEU A 45 1.91 3.38 0.34
N LEU A 46 1.39 2.30 0.94
CA LEU A 46 0.11 1.73 0.55
C LEU A 46 -0.94 1.88 1.64
N VAL A 47 -2.10 2.41 1.26
CA VAL A 47 -3.29 2.48 2.10
C VAL A 47 -4.15 1.25 1.86
N ASP A 48 -4.22 0.36 2.86
CA ASP A 48 -5.21 -0.69 2.95
C ASP A 48 -6.56 -0.11 3.45
N ASN A 49 -7.56 -0.08 2.57
CA ASN A 49 -8.90 0.39 2.91
C ASN A 49 -9.82 -0.74 3.39
N GLY A 50 -9.39 -1.42 4.45
CA GLY A 50 -10.20 -2.45 5.11
C GLY A 50 -10.34 -3.73 4.29
N SER A 51 -9.19 -4.29 3.86
CA SER A 51 -9.18 -5.61 3.23
C SER A 51 -9.50 -6.72 4.24
N GLY A 52 -10.08 -7.81 3.73
CA GLY A 52 -10.39 -9.03 4.48
C GLY A 52 -9.97 -10.32 3.76
N ASP A 53 -9.15 -10.21 2.72
CA ASP A 53 -8.73 -11.31 1.83
C ASP A 53 -7.27 -11.74 2.02
N GLY A 54 -6.57 -11.19 3.03
CA GLY A 54 -5.14 -11.42 3.26
C GLY A 54 -4.22 -10.36 2.66
N SER A 55 -4.74 -9.38 1.90
CA SER A 55 -3.93 -8.31 1.28
C SER A 55 -3.06 -7.60 2.31
N ARG A 56 -3.63 -7.24 3.46
CA ARG A 56 -2.93 -6.48 4.50
C ARG A 56 -1.79 -7.29 5.11
N GLU A 57 -2.05 -8.54 5.46
CA GLU A 57 -1.06 -9.44 6.06
C GLU A 57 0.10 -9.69 5.09
N PHE A 58 -0.21 -9.80 3.79
CA PHE A 58 0.81 -9.90 2.74
C PHE A 58 1.67 -8.64 2.66
N LEU A 59 1.08 -7.45 2.68
CA LEU A 59 1.82 -6.17 2.65
C LEU A 59 2.73 -5.98 3.87
N LEU A 60 2.24 -6.30 5.07
CA LEU A 60 3.01 -6.16 6.31
C LEU A 60 4.24 -7.06 6.35
N ALA A 61 4.28 -8.11 5.52
CA ALA A 61 5.44 -8.99 5.38
C ALA A 61 6.50 -8.47 4.38
N GLN A 62 6.25 -7.34 3.71
CA GLN A 62 7.18 -6.75 2.74
C GLN A 62 8.01 -5.63 3.40
N GLU A 63 9.33 -5.76 3.39
CA GLU A 63 10.23 -4.81 4.07
C GLU A 63 10.29 -3.42 3.40
N ASP A 64 9.99 -3.35 2.11
CA ASP A 64 9.95 -2.14 1.28
C ASP A 64 8.58 -1.43 1.28
N VAL A 65 7.61 -1.92 2.06
CA VAL A 65 6.25 -1.39 2.10
C VAL A 65 5.95 -0.74 3.47
N THR A 66 5.51 0.52 3.44
CA THR A 66 4.79 1.14 4.56
C THR A 66 3.30 0.96 4.39
N VAL A 67 2.65 0.35 5.37
CA VAL A 67 1.20 0.07 5.33
C VAL A 67 0.46 1.07 6.19
N PHE A 68 -0.44 1.82 5.57
CA PHE A 68 -1.45 2.61 6.25
C PHE A 68 -2.78 1.87 6.18
N HIS A 69 -3.64 2.06 7.18
CA HIS A 69 -4.95 1.43 7.23
C HIS A 69 -6.04 2.44 7.57
N THR A 70 -7.22 2.26 6.95
CA THR A 70 -8.45 2.97 7.31
C THR A 70 -9.68 2.14 6.97
N SER A 71 -10.71 2.23 7.80
CA SER A 71 -12.03 1.65 7.54
C SER A 71 -13.05 2.69 7.04
N GLN A 72 -12.61 3.90 6.72
CA GLN A 72 -13.49 4.97 6.20
C GLN A 72 -13.90 4.69 4.74
N SER A 73 -14.97 5.33 4.28
CA SER A 73 -15.42 5.22 2.90
C SER A 73 -14.37 5.77 1.94
N TYR A 74 -13.96 4.98 0.94
CA TYR A 74 -13.11 5.48 -0.14
C TYR A 74 -13.81 6.57 -0.94
N ALA A 75 -15.11 6.44 -1.19
CA ALA A 75 -15.92 7.41 -1.93
C ALA A 75 -16.02 8.78 -1.23
N GLU A 76 -15.84 8.82 0.09
CA GLU A 76 -15.79 10.07 0.86
C GLU A 76 -14.37 10.68 0.91
N SER A 77 -13.38 10.05 0.28
CA SER A 77 -12.10 10.71 0.06
C SER A 77 -12.25 11.78 -1.02
N GLU A 78 -11.50 12.88 -0.90
CA GLU A 78 -11.53 14.02 -1.84
C GLU A 78 -11.18 13.67 -3.30
N CYS A 79 -10.76 12.41 -3.55
CA CYS A 79 -10.49 11.84 -4.87
C CYS A 79 -11.07 10.41 -5.02
N GLY A 80 -12.05 10.04 -4.21
CA GLY A 80 -12.65 8.71 -4.19
C GLY A 80 -13.55 8.42 -5.39
N ILE A 81 -13.67 7.15 -5.76
CA ILE A 81 -14.64 6.69 -6.75
C ILE A 81 -15.57 5.69 -6.08
N VAL A 82 -16.86 5.77 -6.41
CA VAL A 82 -17.93 4.87 -5.96
C VAL A 82 -17.93 3.55 -6.72
#